data_AF-A0A6J7TZ23-F1
#
_entry.id   AF-A0A6J7TZ23-F1
#
_cell.length_a   1.000
_cell.length_b   1.000
_cell.length_c   1.000
_cell.angle_alpha   90.00
_cell.angle_beta   90.00
_cell.angle_gamma   90.00
#
_symmetry.space_group_name_H-M   'P 1'
#
loop_
_entity.id
_entity.type
_entity.pdbx_description
1 polymer ?
#
loop_
_entity_poly.entity_id
_entity_poly.type
_entity_poly.pdbx_seq_one_letter_code
_entity_poly.pdbx_strand_id
1 'polypeptide(L)' 'MVLEVGQRVSHDTFGLGTVVALAGEGDKSEATINFGQYGEKRLLLRYAPVVVL' A
#
# COMPACT_ATOMS: atom_id res chain seq x y z
N MET A 1 11.38 -6.59 4.64
CA MET A 1 10.56 -6.79 3.43
C MET A 1 10.26 -5.42 2.87
N VAL A 2 10.58 -5.17 1.61
CA VAL A 2 10.34 -3.89 0.92
C VAL A 2 9.08 -4.07 0.07
N LEU A 3 8.18 -3.09 0.08
CA LEU A 3 7.05 -3.06 -0.84
C LEU A 3 7.51 -2.66 -2.23
N GLU A 4 6.90 -3.22 -3.26
CA GLU A 4 7.21 -2.95 -4.65
C GLU A 4 5.94 -2.57 -5.43
N VAL A 5 6.09 -1.71 -6.44
CA VAL A 5 4.98 -1.41 -7.35
C VAL A 5 4.59 -2.68 -8.12
N GLY A 6 3.29 -2.95 -8.21
CA GLY A 6 2.73 -4.16 -8.77
C GLY A 6 2.51 -5.30 -7.76
N GLN A 7 3.02 -5.18 -6.52
CA GLN A 7 2.72 -6.18 -5.50
C GLN A 7 1.26 -6.16 -5.08
N ARG A 8 0.75 -7.35 -4.75
CA ARG A 8 -0.53 -7.50 -4.09
C ARG A 8 -0.35 -7.37 -2.59
N VAL A 9 -1.31 -6.69 -1.97
CA VAL A 9 -1.35 -6.48 -0.54
C VAL A 9 -2.73 -6.77 0.00
N SER A 10 -2.80 -7.14 1.28
CA SER A 10 -4.04 -7.22 2.04
C SER A 10 -4.08 -6.12 3.10
N HIS A 11 -5.24 -5.48 3.25
CA HIS A 11 -5.52 -4.48 4.28
C HIS A 11 -6.88 -4.77 4.92
N ASP A 12 -6.98 -4.68 6.25
CA ASP A 12 -8.17 -5.11 6.99
C ASP A 12 -9.45 -4.33 6.62
N THR A 13 -9.32 -3.04 6.35
CA THR A 13 -10.47 -2.18 6.01
C THR A 13 -10.91 -2.28 4.55
N PHE A 14 -9.96 -2.44 3.61
CA PHE A 14 -10.21 -2.28 2.17
C PHE A 14 -10.10 -3.62 1.41
N GLY A 15 -9.62 -4.66 2.07
CA GLY A 15 -9.36 -5.97 1.48
C GLY A 15 -8.10 -5.95 0.62
N LEU A 16 -8.18 -6.63 -0.53
CA LEU A 16 -7.05 -6.82 -1.43
C LEU A 16 -6.80 -5.58 -2.28
N GLY A 17 -5.53 -5.20 -2.39
CA GLY A 17 -5.09 -4.09 -3.22
C GLY A 17 -3.84 -4.42 -4.02
N THR A 18 -3.52 -3.55 -4.98
CA THR A 18 -2.27 -3.58 -5.74
C THR A 18 -1.52 -2.27 -5.52
N VAL A 19 -0.24 -2.35 -5.20
CA VAL A 19 0.61 -1.17 -5.08
C VAL A 19 0.80 -0.56 -6.47
N VAL A 20 0.43 0.71 -6.64
CA VAL A 20 0.55 1.43 -7.92
C VAL A 20 1.65 2.49 -7.89
N ALA A 21 2.02 2.97 -6.70
CA ALA A 21 3.14 3.88 -6.54
C ALA A 21 3.75 3.78 -5.15
N LEU A 22 5.05 4.07 -5.07
CA LEU A 22 5.79 4.23 -3.83
C LEU A 22 6.50 5.58 -3.88
N ALA A 23 6.45 6.32 -2.78
CA ALA A 23 7.07 7.64 -2.68
C ALA A 23 7.58 7.90 -1.26
N GLY A 24 8.50 8.85 -1.14
CA GLY A 24 9.12 9.17 0.14
C GLY A 24 10.20 8.17 0.54
N GLU A 25 10.92 8.53 1.60
CA GLU A 25 12.08 7.78 2.10
C GLU A 25 12.01 7.68 3.62
N GLY A 26 12.53 6.59 4.17
CA GLY A 26 12.56 6.32 5.61
C GLY A 26 11.16 6.45 6.25
N ASP A 27 11.06 7.29 7.28
CA ASP A 27 9.84 7.49 8.07
C ASP A 27 8.69 8.20 7.33
N LYS A 28 8.96 8.73 6.14
CA LYS A 28 7.96 9.39 5.27
C LYS A 28 7.59 8.53 4.06
N SER A 29 7.95 7.26 4.07
CA SER A 29 7.60 6.35 2.99
C SER A 29 6.09 6.13 2.94
N GLU A 30 5.52 6.31 1.74
CA GLU A 30 4.10 6.20 1.43
C GLU A 30 3.90 5.22 0.26
N ALA A 31 2.82 4.44 0.32
CA ALA A 31 2.36 3.62 -0.78
C ALA A 31 0.99 4.10 -1.27
N THR A 32 0.84 4.24 -2.58
CA THR A 32 -0.48 4.34 -3.21
C THR A 32 -0.91 2.94 -3.61
N ILE A 33 -2.07 2.53 -3.11
CA ILE A 33 -2.63 1.20 -3.31
C ILE A 33 -4.01 1.35 -3.95
N ASN A 34 -4.23 0.64 -5.05
CA ASN A 34 -5.52 0.52 -5.70
C ASN A 34 -6.27 -0.69 -5.13
N PHE A 35 -7.39 -0.43 -4.44
CA PHE A 35 -8.25 -1.44 -3.81
C PHE A 35 -9.49 -1.78 -4.68
N GLY A 36 -9.40 -1.57 -6.00
CA GLY A 36 -10.48 -1.81 -6.94
C GLY A 36 -11.67 -0.90 -6.67
N GLN A 37 -12.74 -1.45 -6.10
CA GLN A 37 -13.99 -0.73 -5.82
C GLN A 37 -13.84 0.45 -4.85
N TYR A 38 -12.83 0.42 -3.97
CA TYR A 38 -12.53 1.53 -3.05
C TYR A 38 -11.61 2.58 -3.67
N GLY A 39 -11.18 2.38 -4.92
CA GLY A 39 -10.26 3.24 -5.64
C GLY A 39 -8.85 3.25 -5.04
N GLU A 40 -8.09 4.31 -5.36
CA GLU A 40 -6.75 4.51 -4.84
C GLU A 40 -6.76 5.10 -3.43
N LYS A 41 -5.84 4.62 -2.60
CA LYS A 41 -5.60 5.11 -1.25
C LYS A 41 -4.11 5.28 -1.04
N ARG A 42 -3.73 6.41 -0.46
CA ARG A 42 -2.36 6.71 -0.06
C ARG A 42 -2.20 6.38 1.41
N LEU A 43 -1.25 5.51 1.72
CA LEU A 43 -1.01 4.98 3.04
C LEU A 43 0.44 5.27 3.46
N LEU A 44 0.61 5.86 4.65
CA LEU A 44 1.93 6.00 5.28
C LEU A 44 2.37 4.63 5.82
N LEU A 45 3.48 4.10 5.32
CA LEU A 45 3.93 2.73 5.64
C LEU A 45 4.22 2.53 7.14
N ARG A 46 4.57 3.59 7.85
CA ARG A 46 4.79 3.55 9.31
C ARG A 46 3.51 3.36 10.13
N TYR A 47 2.34 3.68 9.59
CA TYR A 47 1.07 3.68 10.32
C TYR A 47 0.03 2.74 9.74
N ALA A 48 0.17 2.35 8.47
CA ALA A 48 -0.73 1.44 7.80
C ALA A 48 0.03 0.13 7.51
N PRO A 49 0.07 -0.81 8.47
CA PRO A 49 0.66 -2.12 8.21
C PRO A 49 -0.16 -2.83 7.13
N VAL A 50 0.48 -3.11 6.00
CA VAL A 50 -0.08 -3.92 4.91
C VAL A 50 0.69 -5.23 4.85
N VAL A 51 -0.04 -6.32 4.61
CA VAL A 51 0.57 -7.65 4.43
C VAL A 51 0.80 -7.85 2.93
N VAL A 52 2.06 -8.04 2.56
CA VAL A 52 2.44 -8.46 1.21
C VAL A 52 2.05 -9.92 1.02
N LEU A 53 1.42 -10.22 -0.11
CA LEU A 53 1.00 -11.58 -0.51
C LEU A 53 1.96 -12.21 -1.51
#